data_AF-A0A968IPR8-F1
#
_entry.id   AF-A0A968IPR8-F1
#
_cell.length_a   1.000
_cell.length_b   1.000
_cell.length_c   1.000
_cell.angle_alpha   90.00
_cell.angle_beta   90.00
_cell.angle_gamma   90.00
#
_symmetry.space_group_name_H-M   'P 1'
#
loop_
_entity.id
_entity.type
_entity.pdbx_description
1 polymer ?
#
loop_
_entity_poly.entity_id
_entity_poly.type
_entity_poly.pdbx_seq_one_letter_code
_entity_poly.pdbx_strand_id
1 'polypeptide(L)'
;LFDVISRKRSQSTKRHDTVSKTNAEFKWGIDDSRELESWSPNIILKQEEFYLTQFLDYSQRLPIVWRMVSQLFPFIPLALFKNSGRIVRLQVERSNF
;
A
#
# COMPACT_ATOMS: atom_id res chain seq x y z
N LEU A 1 8.14 11.41 2.57
CA LEU A 1 7.85 9.96 2.40
C LEU A 1 6.43 9.73 2.90
N PHE A 2 5.58 9.03 2.16
CA PHE A 2 4.16 8.89 2.47
C PHE A 2 3.73 7.43 2.29
N ASP A 3 3.04 6.86 3.29
CA ASP A 3 2.52 5.47 3.23
C ASP A 3 1.10 5.49 2.65
N VAL A 4 0.84 4.58 1.71
CA VAL A 4 -0.38 4.52 0.93
C VAL A 4 -0.94 3.11 0.93
N ILE A 5 -2.20 2.99 1.32
CA ILE A 5 -2.99 1.77 1.18
C ILE A 5 -3.99 1.90 0.03
N SER A 6 -4.35 0.78 -0.62
CA SER A 6 -5.41 0.79 -1.64
C SER A 6 -6.78 1.08 -1.05
N ARG A 7 -7.71 1.50 -1.91
CA ARG A 7 -9.13 1.71 -1.55
C ARG A 7 -9.76 0.45 -0.98
N LYS A 8 -9.43 -0.71 -1.55
CA LYS A 8 -9.93 -2.01 -1.05
C LYS A 8 -9.46 -2.27 0.39
N ARG A 9 -8.23 -1.91 0.72
CA ARG A 9 -7.66 -2.14 2.07
C ARG A 9 -8.21 -1.14 3.08
N SER A 10 -8.42 0.12 2.70
CA SER A 10 -9.02 1.13 3.60
C SER A 10 -10.44 0.76 4.04
N GLN A 11 -11.24 0.19 3.14
CA GLN A 11 -12.59 -0.32 3.45
C GLN A 11 -12.61 -1.45 4.49
N SER A 12 -11.48 -2.16 4.67
CA SER A 12 -11.35 -3.26 5.62
C SER A 12 -10.69 -2.83 6.95
N THR A 13 -10.90 -1.57 7.38
CA THR A 13 -10.30 -0.98 8.61
C THR A 13 -10.35 -1.94 9.80
N LYS A 14 -11.51 -2.55 10.11
CA LYS A 14 -11.67 -3.43 11.29
C LYS A 14 -10.76 -4.67 11.28
N ARG A 15 -10.18 -5.03 10.14
CA ARG A 15 -9.25 -6.16 9.99
C ARG A 15 -7.77 -5.74 10.05
N HIS A 16 -7.49 -4.46 10.17
CA HIS A 16 -6.12 -3.93 10.17
C HIS A 16 -5.59 -3.82 11.60
N ASP A 17 -4.51 -4.51 11.93
CA ASP A 17 -4.02 -4.67 13.32
C ASP A 17 -3.82 -3.35 14.08
N THR A 18 -3.34 -2.30 13.40
CA THR A 18 -3.12 -0.97 14.01
C THR A 18 -4.40 -0.27 14.44
N VAL A 19 -5.49 -0.41 13.69
CA VAL A 19 -6.74 0.36 13.92
C VAL A 19 -7.88 -0.50 14.45
N SER A 20 -7.80 -1.82 14.32
CA SER A 20 -8.83 -2.78 14.77
C SER A 20 -9.10 -2.73 16.27
N LYS A 21 -8.14 -2.24 17.05
CA LYS A 21 -8.20 -2.10 18.52
C LYS A 21 -8.73 -0.73 18.95
N THR A 22 -9.22 0.08 18.01
CA THR A 22 -9.66 1.46 18.23
C THR A 22 -10.99 1.74 17.53
N ASN A 23 -11.57 2.91 17.76
CA ASN A 23 -12.71 3.43 17.00
C ASN A 23 -12.29 4.23 15.74
N ALA A 24 -11.00 4.21 15.38
CA ALA A 24 -10.50 4.91 14.21
C ALA A 24 -10.85 4.16 12.92
N GLU A 25 -11.04 4.92 11.84
CA GLU A 25 -11.35 4.38 10.52
C GLU A 25 -10.48 5.01 9.45
N PHE A 26 -9.99 4.19 8.51
CA PHE A 26 -9.46 4.72 7.26
C PHE A 26 -10.63 5.24 6.43
N LYS A 27 -10.59 6.52 6.07
CA LYS A 27 -11.66 7.16 5.28
C LYS A 27 -11.47 7.00 3.78
N TRP A 28 -10.23 6.87 3.31
CA TRP A 28 -9.92 6.67 1.91
C TRP A 28 -8.65 5.83 1.75
N GLY A 29 -8.45 5.35 0.52
CA GLY A 29 -7.21 4.76 0.04
C GLY A 29 -6.94 5.28 -1.36
N ILE A 30 -5.76 5.02 -1.90
CA ILE A 30 -5.33 5.50 -3.21
C ILE A 30 -4.85 4.28 -3.99
N ASP A 31 -5.39 4.05 -5.18
CA ASP A 31 -4.95 2.91 -6.02
C ASP A 31 -3.86 3.32 -7.03
N ASP A 32 -3.88 4.57 -7.48
CA ASP A 32 -2.85 5.18 -8.34
C ASP A 32 -2.24 6.37 -7.62
N SER A 33 -0.94 6.32 -7.31
CA SER A 33 -0.30 7.42 -6.55
C SER A 33 -0.16 8.72 -7.33
N ARG A 34 -0.33 8.71 -8.65
CA ARG A 34 -0.38 9.96 -9.45
C ARG A 34 -1.57 10.83 -9.08
N GLU A 35 -2.61 10.25 -8.47
CA GLU A 35 -3.72 11.01 -7.89
C GLU A 35 -3.23 12.06 -6.88
N LEU A 36 -2.12 11.82 -6.18
CA LEU A 36 -1.53 12.77 -5.23
C LEU A 36 -1.07 14.07 -5.91
N GLU A 37 -0.68 14.02 -7.18
CA GLU A 37 -0.29 15.21 -7.96
C GLU A 37 -1.49 16.10 -8.28
N SER A 38 -2.71 15.54 -8.27
CA SER A 38 -3.95 16.31 -8.42
C SER A 38 -4.36 17.08 -7.15
N TRP A 39 -3.80 16.73 -5.99
CA TRP A 39 -4.14 17.37 -4.71
C TRP A 39 -3.53 18.77 -4.60
N SER A 40 -2.42 19.03 -5.29
CA SER A 40 -1.80 20.35 -5.41
C SER A 40 -0.76 20.33 -6.53
N PRO A 41 -0.63 21.40 -7.34
CA PRO A 41 0.38 21.48 -8.40
C PRO A 41 1.83 21.39 -7.90
N ASN A 42 2.06 21.57 -6.60
CA ASN A 42 3.39 21.49 -6.00
C ASN A 42 3.77 20.07 -5.53
N ILE A 43 2.85 19.11 -5.63
CA ILE A 43 3.09 17.72 -5.27
C ILE A 43 3.50 16.96 -6.53
N ILE A 44 4.70 16.43 -6.54
CA ILE A 44 5.22 15.62 -7.64
C ILE A 44 5.60 14.24 -7.11
N LEU A 45 5.05 13.20 -7.73
CA LEU A 45 5.40 11.82 -7.42
C LEU A 45 6.78 11.51 -8.03
N LYS A 46 7.74 11.15 -7.19
CA LYS A 46 9.11 10.81 -7.64
C LYS A 46 9.36 9.32 -7.71
N GLN A 47 8.79 8.56 -6.79
CA GLN A 47 9.01 7.12 -6.72
C GLN A 47 7.87 6.42 -5.97
N GLU A 48 7.62 5.17 -6.34
CA GLU A 48 6.75 4.26 -5.64
C GLU A 48 7.50 2.97 -5.31
N GLU A 49 7.31 2.46 -4.10
CA GLU A 49 7.86 1.20 -3.64
C GLU A 49 6.76 0.32 -3.04
N PHE A 50 6.45 -0.78 -3.72
CA PHE A 50 5.42 -1.74 -3.31
C PHE A 50 6.02 -2.75 -2.33
N TYR A 51 6.23 -2.35 -1.08
CA TYR A 51 6.95 -3.17 -0.10
C TYR A 51 6.26 -4.53 0.20
N LEU A 52 4.95 -4.65 0.01
CA LEU A 52 4.25 -5.92 0.25
C LEU A 52 4.61 -7.02 -0.75
N THR A 53 5.21 -6.69 -1.90
CA THR A 53 5.74 -7.73 -2.80
C THR A 53 6.98 -8.38 -2.22
N GLN A 54 7.79 -7.63 -1.45
CA GLN A 54 8.98 -8.15 -0.76
C GLN A 54 8.61 -9.12 0.37
N PHE A 55 7.39 -9.05 0.91
CA PHE A 55 6.90 -10.04 1.90
C PHE A 55 6.84 -11.47 1.34
N LEU A 56 6.78 -11.64 0.02
CA LEU A 56 6.80 -12.96 -0.61
C LEU A 56 8.16 -13.64 -0.50
N ASP A 57 9.25 -12.88 -0.37
CA ASP A 57 10.59 -13.41 -0.14
C ASP A 57 10.73 -14.02 1.26
N TYR A 58 9.83 -13.64 2.18
CA TYR A 58 9.78 -14.14 3.55
C TYR A 58 8.63 -15.15 3.75
N SER A 59 8.62 -16.20 2.94
CA SER A 59 7.58 -17.24 2.93
C SER A 59 7.27 -17.89 4.30
N GLN A 60 8.23 -17.88 5.24
CA GLN A 60 8.07 -18.34 6.61
C GLN A 60 7.11 -17.49 7.46
N ARG A 61 6.85 -16.24 7.05
CA ARG A 61 5.88 -15.33 7.71
C ARG A 61 4.47 -15.49 7.15
N LEU A 62 4.31 -16.22 6.05
CA LEU A 62 3.01 -16.48 5.45
C LEU A 62 2.33 -17.66 6.16
N PRO A 63 0.99 -17.66 6.28
CA PRO A 63 0.24 -18.85 6.65
C PRO A 63 0.60 -20.03 5.73
N ILE A 64 0.57 -21.26 6.26
CA ILE A 64 1.02 -22.48 5.55
C ILE A 64 0.42 -22.60 4.14
N VAL A 65 -0.88 -22.32 4.00
CA VAL A 65 -1.58 -22.34 2.70
C VAL A 65 -0.97 -21.32 1.73
N TRP A 66 -0.73 -20.09 2.19
CA TRP A 66 -0.13 -19.04 1.36
C TRP A 66 1.31 -19.34 0.99
N ARG A 67 2.07 -20.02 1.86
CA ARG A 67 3.42 -20.49 1.56
C ARG A 67 3.43 -21.51 0.41
N MET A 68 2.50 -22.46 0.43
CA MET A 68 2.36 -23.44 -0.67
C MET A 68 1.95 -22.74 -1.98
N VAL A 69 0.98 -21.83 -1.90
CA VAL A 69 0.51 -21.06 -3.07
C VAL A 69 1.63 -20.19 -3.65
N SER A 70 2.43 -19.50 -2.82
CA SER A 70 3.52 -18.64 -3.31
C SER A 70 4.64 -19.42 -3.98
N GLN A 71 4.88 -20.68 -3.56
CA GLN A 71 5.87 -21.55 -4.18
C GLN A 71 5.40 -22.08 -5.54
N LEU A 72 4.13 -22.45 -5.66
CA LEU A 72 3.58 -23.03 -6.89
C LEU A 72 3.16 -21.97 -7.91
N PHE A 73 2.67 -20.82 -7.44
CA PHE A 73 2.07 -19.77 -8.28
C PHE A 73 2.45 -18.37 -7.78
N PRO A 74 3.71 -17.94 -7.93
CA PRO A 74 4.20 -16.67 -7.37
C PRO A 74 3.49 -15.42 -7.92
N PHE A 75 2.88 -15.50 -9.10
CA PHE A 75 2.11 -14.41 -9.69
C PHE A 75 0.78 -14.12 -8.98
N ILE A 76 0.17 -15.12 -8.30
CA ILE A 76 -1.13 -14.95 -7.62
C ILE A 76 -0.98 -14.03 -6.39
N PRO A 77 -0.07 -14.30 -5.44
CA PRO A 77 0.16 -13.38 -4.33
C PRO A 77 0.67 -12.01 -4.82
N LEU A 78 1.52 -11.99 -5.86
CA LEU A 78 2.05 -10.74 -6.41
C LEU A 78 0.92 -9.83 -6.90
N ALA A 79 -0.03 -10.35 -7.67
CA ALA A 79 -1.17 -9.57 -8.16
C ALA A 79 -2.07 -9.06 -7.01
N LEU A 80 -2.27 -9.86 -5.96
CA LEU A 80 -3.11 -9.51 -4.82
C LEU A 80 -2.46 -8.48 -3.88
N PHE A 81 -1.15 -8.62 -3.64
CA PHE A 81 -0.44 -7.79 -2.68
C PHE A 81 0.17 -6.53 -3.28
N LYS A 82 0.50 -6.52 -4.57
CA LYS A 82 1.22 -5.40 -5.21
C LYS A 82 0.59 -4.05 -4.86
N ASN A 83 -0.70 -3.86 -5.06
CA ASN A 83 -1.34 -2.56 -4.79
C ASN A 83 -1.90 -2.42 -3.36
N SER A 84 -1.70 -3.41 -2.46
CA SER A 84 -2.32 -3.40 -1.14
C SER A 84 -1.70 -2.36 -0.19
N GLY A 85 -0.42 -2.05 -0.36
CA GLY A 85 0.34 -1.13 0.49
C GLY A 85 1.64 -0.75 -0.21
N ARG A 86 2.00 0.53 -0.16
CA ARG A 86 3.19 1.07 -0.82
C ARG A 86 3.68 2.35 -0.15
N ILE A 87 4.97 2.59 -0.27
CA ILE A 87 5.60 3.82 0.15
C ILE A 87 5.84 4.68 -1.08
N VAL A 88 5.45 5.95 -1.01
CA VAL A 88 5.67 6.91 -2.09
C VAL A 88 6.60 8.03 -1.65
N ARG A 89 7.50 8.42 -2.56
CA ARG A 89 8.35 9.60 -2.42
C ARG A 89 7.71 10.73 -3.20
N LEU A 90 7.30 11.75 -2.46
CA LEU A 90 6.75 12.99 -3.01
C LEU A 90 7.80 14.09 -2.87
N GLN A 91 7.98 14.87 -3.92
CA GLN A 91 8.56 16.19 -3.83
C GLN A 91 7.42 17.17 -3.60
N VAL A 92 7.54 17.99 -2.56
CA VAL A 92 6.58 19.07 -2.27
C VAL A 92 7.34 20.38 -2.42
N GLU A 93 7.01 21.13 -3.47
CA GLU A 93 7.61 22.44 -3.70
C GLU A 93 6.93 23.50 -2.83
N ARG A 94 7.71 24.48 -2.35
CA ARG A 94 7.14 25.64 -1.65
C ARG A 94 6.48 26.53 -2.70
N SER A 95 5.17 26.72 -2.60
CA SER A 95 4.52 27.84 -3.30
C SER A 95 5.00 29.14 -2.67
N ASN A 96 5.66 29.97 -3.45
CA ASN A 96 5.83 31.39 -3.12
C ASN A 96 4.49 32.07 -3.45
N PHE A 97 3.59 32.12 -2.47
CA PHE A 97 2.45 33.03 -2.49
C PHE A 97 2.80 34.27 -1.66
#